data_AF-A0A445BC22-F1
#
_entry.id   AF-A0A445BC22-F1
#
_cell.length_a   1.000
_cell.length_b   1.000
_cell.length_c   1.000
_cell.angle_alpha   90.00
_cell.angle_beta   90.00
_cell.angle_gamma   90.00
#
_symmetry.space_group_name_H-M   'P 1'
#
loop_
_entity.id
_entity.type
_entity.pdbx_description
1 polymer ?
#
loop_
_entity_poly.entity_id
_entity_poly.type
_entity_poly.pdbx_seq_one_letter_code
_entity_poly.pdbx_strand_id
1 'polypeptide(L)' 'MILVAIVAEVLEEYTALLARVVEQVFRSAPVPRRVRFLILHSLPFTSSHPRTVH' A
#
# COMPACT_ATOMS: atom_id res chain seq x y z
N MET A 1 -26.44 10.46 14.23
CA MET A 1 -25.37 11.12 13.43
C MET A 1 -24.20 11.60 14.28
N ILE A 2 -24.40 12.00 15.54
CA ILE A 2 -23.33 12.40 16.47
C ILE A 2 -22.22 11.35 16.63
N LEU A 3 -22.56 10.07 16.77
CA LEU A 3 -21.59 8.99 16.93
C LEU A 3 -20.65 8.88 15.72
N VAL A 4 -21.18 9.05 14.51
CA VAL A 4 -20.40 8.99 13.27
C VAL A 4 -19.41 10.15 13.21
N ALA A 5 -19.82 11.35 13.64
CA ALA A 5 -18.93 12.51 13.71
C ALA A 5 -17.77 12.28 14.69
N ILE A 6 -18.06 11.73 15.86
CA ILE A 6 -17.03 11.40 16.88
C ILE A 6 -16.06 10.34 16.34
N VAL A 7 -16.60 9.27 15.72
CA VAL A 7 -15.77 8.22 15.13
C VAL A 7 -14.90 8.76 13.99
N ALA A 8 -15.42 9.66 13.16
CA ALA A 8 -14.67 10.28 12.08
C ALA A 8 -13.52 11.15 12.61
N GLU A 9 -13.77 11.95 13.64
CA GLU A 9 -12.76 12.80 14.30
C GLU A 9 -11.62 11.97 14.88
N VAL A 10 -11.93 10.90 15.61
CA VAL A 10 -10.91 9.99 16.16
C VAL A 10 -10.17 9.23 15.05
N LEU A 11 -10.87 8.86 13.97
CA LEU A 11 -10.26 8.17 12.83
C LEU A 11 -9.30 9.06 12.06
N GLU A 12 -9.58 10.37 11.96
CA GLU A 12 -8.70 11.34 11.32
C GLU A 12 -7.37 11.45 12.08
N GLU A 13 -7.42 11.59 13.41
CA GLU A 13 -6.21 11.64 14.23
C GLU A 13 -5.42 10.32 14.19
N TYR A 14 -6.13 9.19 14.28
CA TYR A 14 -5.52 7.87 14.18
C TYR A 14 -4.83 7.65 12.83
N THR A 15 -5.49 8.01 11.73
CA THR A 15 -4.92 7.83 10.38
C THR A 15 -3.74 8.75 10.12
N ALA A 16 -3.74 9.97 10.67
CA ALA A 16 -2.59 10.87 10.59
C ALA A 16 -1.35 10.29 11.30
N LEU A 17 -1.53 9.71 12.49
CA LEU A 17 -0.46 9.02 13.21
C LEU A 17 -0.02 7.76 12.47
N LEU A 18 -0.97 6.95 12.00
CA LEU A 18 -0.71 5.73 11.24
C LEU A 18 0.10 6.04 9.97
N ALA A 19 -0.26 7.10 9.23
CA ALA A 19 0.46 7.52 8.02
C ALA A 19 1.94 7.83 8.31
N ARG A 20 2.22 8.54 9.41
CA ARG A 20 3.61 8.85 9.81
C ARG A 20 4.39 7.61 10.22
N VAL A 21 3.77 6.69 10.95
CA VAL A 21 4.39 5.41 11.32
C VAL A 21 4.69 4.58 10.07
N VAL A 22 3.72 4.48 9.17
CA VAL A 22 3.86 3.77 7.90
C VAL A 22 4.95 4.40 7.02
N GLU A 23 4.98 5.73 6.93
CA GLU A 23 6.04 6.46 6.22
C GLU A 23 7.41 6.15 6.84
N GLN A 24 7.52 6.18 8.17
CA GLN A 24 8.77 5.86 8.86
C GLN A 24 9.19 4.41 8.64
N VAL A 25 8.25 3.46 8.65
CA VAL A 25 8.51 2.05 8.32
C VAL A 25 8.99 1.91 6.88
N PHE A 26 8.37 2.61 5.92
CA PHE A 26 8.81 2.61 4.52
C PHE A 26 10.13 3.35 4.26
N ARG A 27 10.49 4.30 5.12
CA ARG A 27 11.74 5.04 5.05
C ARG A 27 12.90 4.26 5.71
N SER A 28 12.62 3.59 6.83
CA SER A 28 13.59 2.83 7.61
C SER A 28 13.84 1.43 7.05
N ALA A 29 12.80 0.75 6.56
CA ALA A 29 12.96 -0.43 5.75
C ALA A 29 13.06 0.03 4.29
N PRO A 30 14.10 -0.35 3.52
CA PRO A 30 14.03 -0.20 2.08
C PRO A 30 12.81 -1.01 1.65
N VAL A 31 11.68 -0.35 1.34
CA VAL A 31 10.45 -1.00 0.87
C VAL A 31 10.89 -2.14 -0.01
N PRO A 32 10.67 -3.41 0.37
CA PRO A 32 11.44 -4.48 -0.24
C PRO A 32 11.10 -4.37 -1.71
N ARG A 33 12.08 -4.06 -2.56
CA ARG A 33 11.86 -3.98 -4.02
C ARG A 33 11.11 -5.25 -4.48
N ARG A 34 11.31 -6.35 -3.74
CA ARG A 34 10.54 -7.59 -3.74
C ARG A 34 9.04 -7.46 -3.51
N VAL A 35 8.51 -6.69 -2.54
CA VAL A 35 7.05 -6.52 -2.34
C VAL A 35 6.45 -5.69 -3.47
N ARG A 36 7.11 -4.61 -3.90
CA ARG A 36 6.63 -3.84 -5.07
C ARG A 36 6.65 -4.71 -6.34
N PHE A 37 7.68 -5.53 -6.49
CA PHE A 37 7.77 -6.52 -7.56
C PHE A 37 6.72 -7.62 -7.43
N LEU A 38 6.45 -8.13 -6.22
CA LEU A 38 5.44 -9.17 -5.97
C LEU A 38 4.03 -8.65 -6.24
N ILE A 39 3.72 -7.41 -5.84
CA ILE A 39 2.44 -6.77 -6.16
C ILE A 39 2.31 -6.66 -7.68
N LEU A 40 3.30 -6.08 -8.37
CA LEU A 40 3.29 -5.97 -9.83
C LEU A 40 3.20 -7.32 -10.54
N HIS A 41 3.94 -8.34 -10.08
CA HIS A 41 3.92 -9.70 -10.64
C HIS A 41 2.61 -10.45 -10.35
N SER A 42 1.95 -10.14 -9.22
CA SER A 42 0.67 -10.74 -8.84
C SER A 42 -0.53 -10.11 -9.55
N LEU A 43 -0.32 -8.98 -10.24
CA LEU A 43 -1.37 -8.40 -11.08
C LEU A 43 -1.62 -9.32 -12.28
N PRO A 44 -2.89 -9.65 -12.59
CA PRO A 44 -3.24 -10.54 -13.69
C PRO A 44 -2.89 -9.97 -15.09
N PHE A 45 -2.32 -8.76 -15.16
CA PHE A 45 -1.93 -8.07 -16.38
C PHE A 45 -0.46 -8.27 -16.77
N THR A 46 0.39 -8.84 -15.90
CA THR A 46 1.83 -9.00 -16.17
C THR A 46 2.22 -10.38 -16.69
N SER A 47 1.27 -11.30 -16.92
CA SER A 47 1.55 -12.51 -17.71
C SER A 47 1.67 -12.16 -19.20
N SER A 48 2.61 -11.29 -19.56
CA SER A 48 3.06 -11.18 -20.95
C SER A 48 3.77 -12.49 -21.28
N HIS A 49 3.05 -13.44 -21.85
CA HIS A 49 3.63 -14.59 -22.54
C HIS A 49 4.74 -14.06 -23.46
N PRO A 50 5.98 -14.58 -23.39
CA PRO A 50 6.97 -14.27 -24.40
C PRO A 50 6.47 -14.87 -25.70
N ARG A 51 5.87 -14.04 -26.56
CA ARG A 51 5.48 -14.43 -27.92
C ARG A 51 6.79 -14.63 -28.68
N THR A 52 7.29 -15.86 -28.61
CA THR A 52 8.41 -16.34 -29.42
C THR A 52 7.89 -16.37 -30.85
N VAL A 53 8.15 -15.31 -31.61
CA VAL A 53 7.88 -15.27 -33.04
C VAL A 53 9.05 -16.01 -33.69
N HIS A 54 8.72 -17.18 -34.23
CA HIS A 54 9.61 -18.05 -34.98
C HIS A 54 9.64 -17.66 -36.45
#